data_AF-A0A8T9ZZV3-F1
#
_entry.id   AF-A0A8T9ZZV3-F1
#
_cell.length_a   1.000
_cell.length_b   1.000
_cell.length_c   1.000
_cell.angle_alpha   90.00
_cell.angle_beta   90.00
_cell.angle_gamma   90.00
#
_symmetry.space_group_name_H-M   'P 1'
#
loop_
_entity.id
_entity.type
_entity.pdbx_description
1 polymer ?
#
loop_
_entity_poly.entity_id
_entity_poly.type
_entity_poly.pdbx_seq_one_letter_code
_entity_poly.pdbx_strand_id
1 'polypeptide(L)'
;MTEVYDVVGIGLGPFNLGLAALLDDTEATGLFLEQRSEFIWHEGMLIEGTTLEVPFLADLVTLADPTSPYSYLNYLRETGRIYEFYFYEQFQIPRREYDDYLRWVSERLESCVFDRRVESVRWNEHTERFVLTAVDPATGDAHEYHAENVALGIGSQPHVPDELAGHSECDVFHTASYLHRRERCLDADSITVVGSGQSAAEVFLDLLDHQPDGGYRLDWLTRSDGFFPMEYSKLGLQHFTPEYTQYVYDLPQETKDELIPDQDLLYKGIDVTTSAEIYDLLYRRSIGHRDPDVGLFAMTEVSGIEETAGGYRLVCEQTQTEQAFSHESDVVILGTGYERPVPDCLDPLSARIAFDEHGRFEITEDYRLELPGTEGRVFVQNAELHTHGVGTPDLGLGCYRNTRIVNQLLGRERYPADTDTVYQDFSLDQFIEHAPGATVSDASTDDQRSDASTRSASETHTD
;
A
#
# COMPACT_ATOMS: atom_id res chain seq x y z
N MET A 1 -33.90 20.33 -7.09
CA MET A 1 -32.54 20.58 -7.62
C MET A 1 -31.74 19.36 -7.22
N THR A 2 -30.96 18.78 -8.12
CA THR A 2 -30.04 17.69 -7.75
C THR A 2 -29.05 18.25 -6.75
N GLU A 3 -28.82 17.54 -5.65
CA GLU A 3 -27.82 17.90 -4.65
C GLU A 3 -26.43 17.86 -5.29
N VAL A 4 -25.58 18.82 -4.92
CA VAL A 4 -24.20 18.94 -5.41
C VAL A 4 -23.30 18.84 -4.20
N TYR A 5 -22.32 17.94 -4.27
CA TYR A 5 -21.34 17.73 -3.20
C TYR A 5 -20.03 18.46 -3.51
N ASP A 6 -19.32 18.89 -2.47
CA ASP A 6 -17.97 19.44 -2.60
C ASP A 6 -17.00 18.34 -3.06
N VAL A 7 -17.19 17.10 -2.59
CA VAL A 7 -16.42 15.92 -3.03
C VAL A 7 -17.27 14.66 -3.09
N VAL A 8 -17.08 13.86 -4.15
CA VAL A 8 -17.57 12.47 -4.19
C VAL A 8 -16.39 11.50 -4.23
N GLY A 9 -16.29 10.63 -3.23
CA GLY A 9 -15.30 9.57 -3.15
C GLY A 9 -15.74 8.31 -3.90
N ILE A 10 -14.81 7.70 -4.64
CA ILE A 10 -15.00 6.42 -5.35
C ILE A 10 -14.17 5.36 -4.63
N GLY A 11 -14.84 4.34 -4.09
CA GLY A 11 -14.25 3.32 -3.24
C GLY A 11 -14.20 3.77 -1.78
N LEU A 12 -14.48 2.85 -0.86
CA LEU A 12 -14.47 3.10 0.58
C LEU A 12 -13.45 2.21 1.29
N GLY A 13 -12.19 2.29 0.86
CA GLY A 13 -11.07 1.75 1.64
C GLY A 13 -10.72 2.64 2.85
N PRO A 14 -9.73 2.24 3.68
CA PRO A 14 -9.34 2.99 4.88
C PRO A 14 -9.05 4.47 4.62
N PHE A 15 -8.40 4.79 3.50
CA PHE A 15 -8.05 6.17 3.16
C PHE A 15 -9.26 7.07 2.90
N ASN A 16 -10.20 6.64 2.06
CA ASN A 16 -11.43 7.39 1.80
C ASN A 16 -12.37 7.40 3.00
N LEU A 17 -12.41 6.33 3.79
CA LEU A 17 -13.16 6.31 5.05
C LEU A 17 -12.60 7.32 6.06
N GLY A 18 -11.27 7.46 6.13
CA GLY A 18 -10.62 8.51 6.94
C GLY A 18 -10.93 9.90 6.42
N LEU A 19 -10.97 10.10 5.10
CA LEU A 19 -11.38 11.37 4.51
C LEU A 19 -12.84 11.71 4.86
N ALA A 20 -13.73 10.72 4.79
CA ALA A 20 -15.13 10.87 5.20
C ALA A 20 -15.26 11.27 6.69
N ALA A 21 -14.52 10.58 7.56
CA ALA A 21 -14.51 10.86 9.00
C ALA A 21 -13.97 12.27 9.34
N LEU A 22 -12.96 12.75 8.60
CA LEU A 22 -12.39 14.09 8.79
C LEU A 22 -13.25 15.21 8.18
N LEU A 23 -14.17 14.89 7.26
CA LEU A 23 -15.11 15.86 6.70
C LEU A 23 -16.39 16.02 7.54
N ASP A 24 -16.73 15.02 8.36
CA ASP A 24 -18.01 14.93 9.09
C ASP A 24 -18.29 16.13 10.02
N ASP A 25 -17.25 16.71 10.63
CA ASP A 25 -17.35 17.92 11.48
C ASP A 25 -16.87 19.19 10.76
N THR A 26 -17.17 19.30 9.45
CA THR A 26 -16.79 20.45 8.62
C THR A 26 -17.96 21.00 7.81
N GLU A 27 -17.78 22.18 7.21
CA GLU A 27 -18.75 22.78 6.29
C GLU A 27 -18.77 22.17 4.89
N ALA A 28 -17.78 21.34 4.53
CA ALA A 28 -17.70 20.70 3.23
C ALA A 28 -18.57 19.43 3.19
N THR A 29 -19.33 19.27 2.12
CA THR A 29 -20.21 18.13 1.86
C THR A 29 -19.47 17.04 1.10
N GLY A 30 -19.41 15.85 1.69
CA GLY A 30 -18.78 14.66 1.10
C GLY A 30 -19.76 13.50 0.97
N LEU A 31 -19.62 12.71 -0.11
CA LEU A 31 -20.32 11.44 -0.28
C LEU A 31 -19.35 10.37 -0.81
N PHE A 32 -19.33 9.18 -0.23
CA PHE A 32 -18.36 8.14 -0.55
C PHE A 32 -19.06 6.86 -0.98
N LEU A 33 -18.77 6.40 -2.20
CA LEU A 33 -19.48 5.33 -2.87
C LEU A 33 -18.69 4.02 -2.82
N GLU A 34 -19.29 2.97 -2.26
CA GLU A 34 -18.73 1.62 -2.19
C GLU A 34 -19.62 0.64 -2.96
N GLN A 35 -19.01 -0.24 -3.76
CA GLN A 35 -19.75 -1.22 -4.55
C GLN A 35 -20.26 -2.40 -3.72
N ARG A 36 -19.57 -2.75 -2.64
CA ARG A 36 -20.00 -3.81 -1.72
C ARG A 36 -21.20 -3.33 -0.90
N SER A 37 -21.95 -4.28 -0.36
CA SER A 37 -23.12 -4.02 0.51
C SER A 37 -22.73 -3.68 1.96
N GLU A 38 -21.48 -3.95 2.33
CA GLU A 38 -20.94 -3.70 3.65
C GLU A 38 -19.44 -3.42 3.59
N PHE A 39 -18.91 -2.79 4.63
CA PHE A 39 -17.48 -2.57 4.76
C PHE A 39 -16.77 -3.87 5.14
N ILE A 40 -15.76 -4.22 4.35
CA ILE A 40 -14.83 -5.31 4.68
C ILE A 40 -13.47 -5.07 4.06
N TRP A 41 -12.41 -5.17 4.87
CA TRP A 41 -11.05 -4.88 4.45
C TRP A 41 -10.20 -6.15 4.39
N HIS A 42 -9.74 -6.50 3.19
CA HIS A 42 -8.92 -7.69 2.91
C HIS A 42 -9.48 -9.01 3.49
N GLU A 43 -10.79 -9.25 3.31
CA GLU A 43 -11.54 -10.40 3.86
C GLU A 43 -10.78 -11.73 3.79
N GLY A 44 -10.28 -12.12 2.61
CA GLY A 44 -9.63 -13.42 2.41
C GLY A 44 -8.27 -13.58 3.10
N MET A 45 -7.75 -12.52 3.73
CA MET A 45 -6.50 -12.48 4.49
C MET A 45 -6.70 -12.07 5.96
N LEU A 46 -7.93 -12.06 6.49
CA LEU A 46 -8.22 -11.84 7.90
C LEU A 46 -7.91 -13.09 8.77
N ILE A 47 -6.71 -13.65 8.57
CA ILE A 47 -6.23 -14.85 9.27
C ILE A 47 -6.14 -14.55 10.76
N GLU A 48 -6.62 -15.46 11.60
CA GLU A 48 -6.58 -15.31 13.05
C GLU A 48 -5.13 -15.18 13.54
N GLY A 49 -4.87 -14.25 14.47
CA GLY A 49 -3.53 -13.98 14.99
C GLY A 49 -2.71 -12.95 14.19
N THR A 50 -3.11 -12.61 12.96
CA THR A 50 -2.42 -11.57 12.18
C THR A 50 -2.72 -10.16 12.71
N THR A 51 -1.70 -9.30 12.67
CA THR A 51 -1.77 -7.91 13.13
C THR A 51 -1.55 -6.92 11.99
N LEU A 52 -1.86 -5.65 12.25
CA LEU A 52 -1.34 -4.54 11.45
C LEU A 52 0.18 -4.41 11.66
N GLU A 53 0.86 -3.89 10.64
CA GLU A 53 2.30 -3.56 10.71
C GLU A 53 2.55 -2.15 11.27
N VAL A 54 1.48 -1.36 11.39
CA VAL A 54 1.48 0.00 11.97
C VAL A 54 0.87 0.00 13.38
N PRO A 55 1.24 0.96 14.24
CA PRO A 55 0.58 1.14 15.53
C PRO A 55 -0.88 1.58 15.34
N PHE A 56 -1.76 1.28 16.30
CA PHE A 56 -3.16 1.74 16.29
C PHE A 56 -3.34 3.27 16.23
N LEU A 57 -2.27 4.05 16.45
CA LEU A 57 -2.28 5.51 16.24
C LEU A 57 -2.49 5.85 14.76
N ALA A 58 -2.07 4.97 13.84
CA ALA A 58 -2.41 5.02 12.42
C ALA A 58 -3.85 4.52 12.17
N ASP A 59 -4.79 5.00 12.99
CA ASP A 59 -6.22 4.86 12.71
C ASP A 59 -6.67 5.90 11.66
N LEU A 60 -7.97 6.08 11.49
CA LEU A 60 -8.51 6.95 10.45
C LEU A 60 -8.31 8.45 10.69
N VAL A 61 -8.07 8.88 11.95
CA VAL A 61 -8.25 10.28 12.35
C VAL A 61 -7.25 10.77 13.39
N THR A 62 -6.67 9.91 14.21
CA THR A 62 -5.93 10.29 15.43
C THR A 62 -4.70 11.15 15.14
N LEU A 63 -3.97 10.89 14.06
CA LEU A 63 -2.81 11.71 13.69
C LEU A 63 -3.21 13.10 13.19
N ALA A 64 -4.46 13.28 12.72
CA ALA A 64 -4.99 14.59 12.32
C ALA A 64 -5.70 15.32 13.48
N ASP A 65 -6.51 14.59 14.24
CA ASP A 65 -7.29 15.07 15.38
C ASP A 65 -7.56 13.94 16.39
N PRO A 66 -6.74 13.84 17.45
CA PRO A 66 -6.92 12.84 18.52
C PRO A 66 -8.26 12.97 19.27
N THR A 67 -8.99 14.08 19.10
CA THR A 67 -10.29 14.31 19.77
C THR A 67 -11.48 13.80 18.95
N SER A 68 -11.24 13.35 17.72
CA SER A 68 -12.29 12.86 16.82
C SER A 68 -13.07 11.71 17.46
N PRO A 69 -14.42 11.72 17.36
CA PRO A 69 -15.25 10.61 17.82
C PRO A 69 -15.00 9.33 17.03
N TYR A 70 -14.33 9.41 15.87
CA TYR A 70 -14.00 8.27 15.03
C TYR A 70 -12.63 7.64 15.36
N SER A 71 -11.95 8.08 16.42
CA SER A 71 -10.68 7.48 16.84
C SER A 71 -10.86 6.04 17.31
N TYR A 72 -9.82 5.22 17.14
CA TYR A 72 -9.78 3.82 17.55
C TYR A 72 -10.00 3.67 19.06
N LEU A 73 -9.43 4.58 19.87
CA LEU A 73 -9.66 4.59 21.31
C LEU A 73 -11.12 4.89 21.67
N ASN A 74 -11.81 5.74 20.90
CA ASN A 74 -13.24 5.99 21.12
C ASN A 74 -14.09 4.79 20.67
N TYR A 75 -13.73 4.11 19.57
CA TYR A 75 -14.33 2.82 19.20
C TYR A 75 -14.24 1.81 20.34
N LEU A 76 -13.06 1.62 20.95
CA LEU A 76 -12.89 0.71 22.09
C LEU A 76 -13.73 1.12 23.31
N ARG A 77 -13.92 2.43 23.52
CA ARG A 77 -14.75 2.96 24.59
C ARG A 77 -16.23 2.64 24.37
N GLU A 78 -16.74 2.94 23.18
CA GLU A 78 -18.13 2.78 22.79
C GLU A 78 -18.54 1.31 22.63
N THR A 79 -17.59 0.43 22.31
CA THR A 79 -17.81 -1.03 22.24
C THR A 79 -17.55 -1.76 23.55
N GLY A 80 -17.14 -1.05 24.60
CA GLY A 80 -16.93 -1.62 25.94
C GLY A 80 -15.65 -2.43 26.11
N ARG A 81 -14.70 -2.33 25.18
CA ARG A 81 -13.45 -3.11 25.14
C ARG A 81 -12.22 -2.35 25.64
N ILE A 82 -12.36 -1.09 26.02
CA ILE A 82 -11.23 -0.21 26.37
C ILE A 82 -10.31 -0.76 27.47
N TYR A 83 -10.85 -1.41 28.52
CA TYR A 83 -10.02 -1.99 29.58
C TYR A 83 -9.36 -3.32 29.14
N GLU A 84 -10.03 -4.09 28.27
CA GLU A 84 -9.45 -5.31 27.72
C GLU A 84 -8.25 -4.96 26.84
N PHE A 85 -8.40 -3.95 25.98
CA PHE A 85 -7.32 -3.42 25.17
C PHE A 85 -6.19 -2.80 26.00
N TYR A 86 -6.53 -2.08 27.08
CA TYR A 86 -5.54 -1.53 28.01
C TYR A 86 -4.62 -2.62 28.58
N PHE A 87 -5.16 -3.79 28.91
CA PHE A 87 -4.36 -4.92 29.39
C PHE A 87 -3.72 -5.75 28.26
N TYR A 88 -4.18 -5.61 27.02
CA TYR A 88 -3.57 -6.25 25.87
C TYR A 88 -2.16 -5.67 25.58
N GLU A 89 -1.97 -4.37 25.82
CA GLU A 89 -0.67 -3.67 25.79
C GLU A 89 0.14 -3.89 24.49
N GLN A 90 -0.54 -4.05 23.35
CA GLN A 90 0.08 -4.13 22.03
C GLN A 90 -0.26 -2.90 21.19
N PHE A 91 0.75 -2.34 20.51
CA PHE A 91 0.53 -1.23 19.57
C PHE A 91 0.01 -1.72 18.22
N GLN A 92 0.55 -2.84 17.74
CA GLN A 92 0.07 -3.54 16.55
C GLN A 92 -1.16 -4.35 16.91
N ILE A 93 -2.30 -3.97 16.36
CA ILE A 93 -3.60 -4.56 16.70
C ILE A 93 -3.98 -5.66 15.71
N PRO A 94 -4.82 -6.64 16.10
CA PRO A 94 -5.32 -7.66 15.19
C PRO A 94 -6.03 -7.05 13.97
N ARG A 95 -5.76 -7.57 12.76
CA ARG A 95 -6.40 -7.07 11.53
C ARG A 95 -7.92 -7.16 11.58
N ARG A 96 -8.45 -8.21 12.21
CA ARG A 96 -9.89 -8.40 12.45
C ARG A 96 -10.48 -7.32 13.35
N GLU A 97 -9.74 -6.83 14.33
CA GLU A 97 -10.19 -5.74 15.20
C GLU A 97 -10.16 -4.40 14.46
N TYR A 98 -9.16 -4.18 13.60
CA TYR A 98 -9.12 -3.02 12.72
C TYR A 98 -10.27 -3.03 11.71
N ASP A 99 -10.56 -4.16 11.05
CA ASP A 99 -11.74 -4.30 10.16
C ASP A 99 -13.05 -4.00 10.90
N ASP A 100 -13.22 -4.49 12.13
CA ASP A 100 -14.40 -4.18 12.96
C ASP A 100 -14.49 -2.69 13.31
N TYR A 101 -13.37 -2.05 13.62
CA TYR A 101 -13.28 -0.61 13.83
C TYR A 101 -13.69 0.19 12.57
N LEU A 102 -13.16 -0.17 11.40
CA LEU A 102 -13.49 0.51 10.15
C LEU A 102 -14.97 0.33 9.79
N ARG A 103 -15.52 -0.88 9.97
CA ARG A 103 -16.96 -1.13 9.85
C ARG A 103 -17.76 -0.23 10.79
N TRP A 104 -17.39 -0.18 12.07
CA TRP A 104 -18.03 0.66 13.09
C TRP A 104 -18.06 2.15 12.73
N VAL A 105 -17.00 2.68 12.10
CA VAL A 105 -16.96 4.05 11.58
C VAL A 105 -17.89 4.21 10.37
N SER A 106 -17.81 3.29 9.39
CA SER A 106 -18.62 3.35 8.17
C SER A 106 -20.13 3.31 8.43
N GLU A 107 -20.57 2.61 9.48
CA GLU A 107 -21.97 2.54 9.89
C GLU A 107 -22.48 3.82 10.57
N ARG A 108 -21.57 4.70 11.03
CA ARG A 108 -21.90 5.95 11.73
C ARG A 108 -21.88 7.17 10.83
N LEU A 109 -21.19 7.08 9.70
CA LEU A 109 -21.07 8.16 8.73
C LEU A 109 -22.23 8.09 7.73
N GLU A 110 -23.12 9.09 7.75
CA GLU A 110 -24.20 9.20 6.76
C GLU A 110 -23.68 9.44 5.34
N SER A 111 -22.43 9.88 5.21
CA SER A 111 -21.74 10.12 3.93
C SER A 111 -21.28 8.82 3.25
N CYS A 112 -21.30 7.67 3.92
CA CYS A 112 -20.95 6.38 3.34
C CYS A 112 -22.17 5.74 2.66
N VAL A 113 -22.07 5.46 1.36
CA VAL A 113 -23.13 4.86 0.55
C VAL A 113 -22.65 3.58 -0.11
N PHE A 114 -23.16 2.45 0.39
CA PHE A 114 -22.92 1.11 -0.13
C PHE A 114 -23.82 0.78 -1.32
N ASP A 115 -23.55 -0.36 -1.97
CA ASP A 115 -24.25 -0.82 -3.18
C ASP A 115 -24.19 0.21 -4.32
N ARG A 116 -23.04 0.88 -4.50
CA ARG A 116 -22.79 1.88 -5.54
C ARG A 116 -21.50 1.58 -6.28
N ARG A 117 -21.59 0.78 -7.34
CA ARG A 117 -20.49 0.62 -8.30
C ARG A 117 -20.49 1.77 -9.29
N VAL A 118 -19.50 2.65 -9.19
CA VAL A 118 -19.31 3.76 -10.14
C VAL A 118 -18.85 3.21 -11.48
N GLU A 119 -19.60 3.48 -12.54
CA GLU A 119 -19.31 3.03 -13.90
C GLU A 119 -18.74 4.13 -14.79
N SER A 120 -18.97 5.40 -14.44
CA SER A 120 -18.55 6.53 -15.27
C SER A 120 -18.38 7.79 -14.46
N VAL A 121 -17.27 8.50 -14.68
CA VAL A 121 -17.01 9.86 -14.23
C VAL A 121 -16.81 10.72 -15.46
N ARG A 122 -17.54 11.83 -15.58
CA ARG A 122 -17.40 12.78 -16.69
C ARG A 122 -17.37 14.22 -16.19
N TRP A 123 -16.63 15.07 -16.90
CA TRP A 123 -16.68 16.52 -16.69
C TRP A 123 -17.81 17.15 -17.52
N ASN A 124 -18.65 17.97 -16.88
CA ASN A 124 -19.69 18.73 -17.54
C ASN A 124 -19.29 20.19 -17.69
N GLU A 125 -18.91 20.58 -18.90
CA GLU A 125 -18.47 21.95 -19.24
C GLU A 125 -19.52 23.04 -19.01
N HIS A 126 -20.82 22.69 -18.98
CA HIS A 126 -21.88 23.68 -18.81
C HIS A 126 -22.14 24.02 -17.35
N THR A 127 -21.89 23.06 -16.47
CA THR A 127 -22.10 23.21 -15.03
C THR A 127 -20.78 23.33 -14.26
N GLU A 128 -19.64 23.16 -14.95
CA GLU A 128 -18.28 23.14 -14.40
C GLU A 128 -18.16 22.16 -13.22
N ARG A 129 -18.67 20.93 -13.41
CA ARG A 129 -18.75 19.89 -12.37
C ARG A 129 -18.54 18.49 -12.91
N PHE A 130 -18.12 17.59 -12.04
CA PHE A 130 -18.13 16.16 -12.30
C PHE A 130 -19.55 15.60 -12.19
N VAL A 131 -19.86 14.66 -13.07
CA VAL A 131 -21.05 13.83 -12.99
C VAL A 131 -20.63 12.37 -12.94
N LEU A 132 -21.03 11.69 -11.88
CA LEU A 132 -20.74 10.28 -11.66
C LEU A 132 -22.02 9.48 -11.89
N THR A 133 -21.92 8.40 -12.66
CA THR A 133 -22.98 7.41 -12.79
C THR A 133 -22.57 6.14 -12.04
N ALA A 134 -23.43 5.67 -11.16
CA ALA A 134 -23.23 4.43 -10.42
C ALA A 134 -24.44 3.52 -10.59
N VAL A 135 -24.22 2.22 -10.40
CA VAL A 135 -25.27 1.21 -10.37
C VAL A 135 -25.22 0.43 -9.07
N ASP A 136 -26.39 0.01 -8.60
CA ASP A 136 -26.49 -1.05 -7.60
C ASP A 136 -26.15 -2.40 -8.28
N PRO A 137 -25.09 -3.11 -7.85
CA PRO A 137 -24.69 -4.36 -8.48
C PRO A 137 -25.73 -5.49 -8.40
N ALA A 138 -26.60 -5.46 -7.38
CA ALA A 138 -27.62 -6.49 -7.15
C ALA A 138 -28.93 -6.21 -7.90
N THR A 139 -29.35 -4.95 -7.98
CA THR A 139 -30.64 -4.56 -8.60
C THR A 139 -30.49 -4.02 -10.03
N GLY A 140 -29.33 -3.45 -10.36
CA GLY A 140 -29.09 -2.71 -11.60
C GLY A 140 -29.68 -1.31 -11.61
N ASP A 141 -30.15 -0.81 -10.48
CA ASP A 141 -30.69 0.55 -10.36
C ASP A 141 -29.58 1.59 -10.58
N ALA A 142 -29.85 2.57 -11.46
CA ALA A 142 -28.89 3.60 -11.82
C ALA A 142 -29.05 4.85 -10.95
N HIS A 143 -27.92 5.41 -10.53
CA HIS A 143 -27.82 6.60 -9.70
C HIS A 143 -26.88 7.62 -10.36
N GLU A 144 -27.21 8.91 -10.26
CA GLU A 144 -26.38 10.00 -10.76
C GLU A 144 -26.01 10.94 -9.61
N TYR A 145 -24.74 11.31 -9.52
CA TYR A 145 -24.18 12.19 -8.50
C TYR A 145 -23.46 13.36 -9.16
N HIS A 146 -23.53 14.54 -8.55
CA HIS A 146 -22.89 15.76 -9.06
C HIS A 146 -21.91 16.28 -8.00
N ALA A 147 -20.68 16.58 -8.41
CA ALA A 147 -19.61 16.95 -7.49
C ALA A 147 -18.70 18.03 -8.06
N GLU A 148 -18.17 18.90 -7.21
CA GLU A 148 -17.11 19.84 -7.59
C GLU A 148 -15.75 19.15 -7.70
N ASN A 149 -15.49 18.18 -6.81
CA ASN A 149 -14.26 17.40 -6.78
C ASN A 149 -14.56 15.89 -6.67
N VAL A 150 -13.59 15.05 -7.02
CA VAL A 150 -13.66 13.59 -6.87
C VAL A 150 -12.48 13.11 -6.03
N ALA A 151 -12.69 12.12 -5.16
CA ALA A 151 -11.61 11.44 -4.43
C ALA A 151 -11.52 9.96 -4.83
N LEU A 152 -10.48 9.61 -5.59
CA LEU A 152 -10.27 8.26 -6.10
C LEU A 152 -9.54 7.40 -5.06
N GLY A 153 -10.28 6.53 -4.38
CA GLY A 153 -9.78 5.59 -3.37
C GLY A 153 -10.11 4.14 -3.70
N ILE A 154 -9.89 3.77 -4.97
CA ILE A 154 -10.22 2.44 -5.54
C ILE A 154 -9.37 1.28 -5.00
N GLY A 155 -8.35 1.56 -4.18
CA GLY A 155 -7.51 0.55 -3.56
C GLY A 155 -6.55 -0.12 -4.56
N SER A 156 -6.26 -1.39 -4.31
CA SER A 156 -5.45 -2.24 -5.16
C SER A 156 -6.18 -3.57 -5.41
N GLN A 157 -5.90 -4.23 -6.53
CA GLN A 157 -6.48 -5.53 -6.88
C GLN A 157 -5.40 -6.62 -6.89
N PRO A 158 -5.75 -7.87 -6.54
CA PRO A 158 -4.83 -9.00 -6.66
C PRO A 158 -4.21 -9.06 -8.06
N HIS A 159 -2.88 -9.14 -8.12
CA HIS A 159 -2.17 -9.27 -9.38
C HIS A 159 -1.69 -10.71 -9.54
N VAL A 160 -2.17 -11.38 -10.59
CA VAL A 160 -1.70 -12.70 -11.00
C VAL A 160 -1.04 -12.53 -12.38
N PRO A 161 0.29 -12.79 -12.51
CA PRO A 161 0.96 -12.74 -13.80
C PRO A 161 0.28 -13.64 -14.83
N ASP A 162 0.22 -13.19 -16.09
CA ASP A 162 -0.47 -13.89 -17.18
C ASP A 162 0.02 -15.33 -17.34
N GLU A 163 1.32 -15.57 -17.10
CA GLU A 163 1.95 -16.88 -17.19
C GLU A 163 1.49 -17.87 -16.10
N LEU A 164 0.91 -17.37 -15.01
CA LEU A 164 0.40 -18.15 -13.88
C LEU A 164 -1.13 -18.20 -13.83
N ALA A 165 -1.80 -17.50 -14.76
CA ALA A 165 -3.26 -17.39 -14.83
C ALA A 165 -3.89 -18.53 -15.67
N GLY A 166 -5.23 -18.56 -15.70
CA GLY A 166 -5.98 -19.46 -16.60
C GLY A 166 -6.28 -20.86 -16.05
N HIS A 167 -6.03 -21.08 -14.76
CA HIS A 167 -6.29 -22.33 -14.06
C HIS A 167 -7.56 -22.28 -13.19
N SER A 168 -7.93 -23.43 -12.61
CA SER A 168 -9.03 -23.50 -11.63
C SER A 168 -8.76 -22.62 -10.42
N GLU A 169 -9.61 -21.63 -10.17
CA GLU A 169 -9.57 -20.75 -8.98
C GLU A 169 -9.81 -21.48 -7.65
N CYS A 170 -10.12 -22.78 -7.68
CA CYS A 170 -10.19 -23.63 -6.50
C CYS A 170 -8.82 -24.11 -6.04
N ASP A 171 -7.88 -24.31 -6.97
CA ASP A 171 -6.59 -24.94 -6.70
C ASP A 171 -5.41 -24.01 -6.97
N VAL A 172 -5.54 -23.08 -7.91
CA VAL A 172 -4.55 -22.04 -8.19
C VAL A 172 -5.20 -20.69 -7.95
N PHE A 173 -4.84 -20.02 -6.86
CA PHE A 173 -5.49 -18.78 -6.46
C PHE A 173 -4.55 -17.82 -5.73
N HIS A 174 -4.88 -16.53 -5.77
CA HIS A 174 -4.14 -15.49 -5.08
C HIS A 174 -4.39 -15.53 -3.57
N THR A 175 -3.40 -15.15 -2.73
CA THR A 175 -3.53 -15.08 -1.26
C THR A 175 -4.77 -14.31 -0.80
N ALA A 176 -5.19 -13.29 -1.54
CA ALA A 176 -6.43 -12.54 -1.31
C ALA A 176 -7.71 -13.39 -1.21
N SER A 177 -7.70 -14.65 -1.68
CA SER A 177 -8.83 -15.59 -1.58
C SER A 177 -8.60 -16.71 -0.56
N TYR A 178 -7.49 -16.67 0.20
CA TYR A 178 -7.00 -17.79 1.00
C TYR A 178 -8.03 -18.34 1.98
N LEU A 179 -8.65 -17.51 2.82
CA LEU A 179 -9.60 -18.00 3.82
C LEU A 179 -10.82 -18.69 3.20
N HIS A 180 -11.25 -18.27 2.00
CA HIS A 180 -12.34 -18.92 1.27
C HIS A 180 -11.94 -20.28 0.67
N ARG A 181 -10.64 -20.55 0.57
CA ARG A 181 -10.06 -21.77 -0.02
C ARG A 181 -9.31 -22.64 0.99
N ARG A 182 -9.16 -22.20 2.24
CA ARG A 182 -8.36 -22.91 3.26
C ARG A 182 -8.79 -24.36 3.43
N GLU A 183 -10.09 -24.66 3.46
CA GLU A 183 -10.56 -26.05 3.57
C GLU A 183 -10.06 -26.93 2.42
N ARG A 184 -10.07 -26.41 1.18
CA ARG A 184 -9.52 -27.10 0.01
C ARG A 184 -8.00 -27.33 0.14
N CYS A 185 -7.27 -26.39 0.74
CA CYS A 185 -5.85 -26.57 1.04
C CYS A 185 -5.63 -27.70 2.04
N LEU A 186 -6.41 -27.73 3.12
CA LEU A 186 -6.26 -28.74 4.18
C LEU A 186 -6.58 -30.17 3.72
N ASP A 187 -7.40 -30.30 2.68
CA ASP A 187 -7.75 -31.58 2.04
C ASP A 187 -6.77 -32.02 0.92
N ALA A 188 -5.75 -31.22 0.59
CA ALA A 188 -4.75 -31.54 -0.43
C ALA A 188 -3.69 -32.53 0.08
N ASP A 189 -2.98 -33.23 -0.82
CA ASP A 189 -1.78 -33.99 -0.46
C ASP A 189 -0.51 -33.10 -0.51
N SER A 190 -0.52 -32.04 -1.32
CA SER A 190 0.59 -31.08 -1.44
C SER A 190 0.14 -29.65 -1.74
N ILE A 191 0.82 -28.67 -1.14
CA ILE A 191 0.53 -27.24 -1.28
C ILE A 191 1.82 -26.47 -1.52
N THR A 192 1.82 -25.57 -2.50
CA THR A 192 2.94 -24.66 -2.76
C THR A 192 2.51 -23.20 -2.65
N VAL A 193 3.15 -22.44 -1.75
CA VAL A 193 3.01 -20.99 -1.66
C VAL A 193 4.11 -20.33 -2.51
N VAL A 194 3.75 -19.39 -3.38
CA VAL A 194 4.67 -18.66 -4.26
C VAL A 194 4.68 -17.18 -3.89
N GLY A 195 5.83 -16.61 -3.56
CA GLY A 195 6.00 -15.18 -3.22
C GLY A 195 6.78 -14.97 -1.92
N SER A 196 7.26 -13.75 -1.66
CA SER A 196 8.10 -13.42 -0.48
C SER A 196 7.46 -12.49 0.53
N GLY A 197 6.36 -11.82 0.17
CA GLY A 197 5.77 -10.80 1.04
C GLY A 197 5.06 -11.35 2.27
N GLN A 198 4.65 -10.45 3.16
CA GLN A 198 3.92 -10.79 4.39
C GLN A 198 2.74 -11.74 4.17
N SER A 199 1.90 -11.52 3.15
CA SER A 199 0.75 -12.39 2.89
C SER A 199 1.15 -13.84 2.59
N ALA A 200 2.28 -14.07 1.89
CA ALA A 200 2.77 -15.42 1.65
C ALA A 200 3.26 -16.07 2.94
N ALA A 201 3.94 -15.29 3.80
CA ALA A 201 4.41 -15.75 5.10
C ALA A 201 3.26 -16.14 6.05
N GLU A 202 2.21 -15.31 6.12
CA GLU A 202 1.04 -15.56 6.96
C GLU A 202 0.26 -16.80 6.51
N VAL A 203 0.04 -16.94 5.19
CA VAL A 203 -0.58 -18.15 4.63
C VAL A 203 0.27 -19.38 4.91
N PHE A 204 1.58 -19.29 4.70
CA PHE A 204 2.48 -20.39 5.00
C PHE A 204 2.48 -20.74 6.49
N LEU A 205 2.44 -19.77 7.39
CA LEU A 205 2.39 -19.99 8.84
C LEU A 205 1.07 -20.64 9.26
N ASP A 206 -0.08 -20.18 8.74
CA ASP A 206 -1.40 -20.76 9.04
C ASP A 206 -1.48 -22.22 8.55
N LEU A 207 -1.04 -22.48 7.31
CA LEU A 207 -0.96 -23.85 6.79
C LEU A 207 0.05 -24.69 7.56
N LEU A 208 1.21 -24.13 7.90
CA LEU A 208 2.18 -24.83 8.72
C LEU A 208 1.48 -25.25 10.01
N ASP A 209 0.84 -24.35 10.77
CA ASP A 209 0.16 -24.68 12.02
C ASP A 209 -0.85 -25.84 11.89
N HIS A 210 -1.65 -25.88 10.82
CA HIS A 210 -2.66 -26.92 10.57
C HIS A 210 -2.14 -28.21 9.91
N GLN A 211 -0.89 -28.23 9.41
CA GLN A 211 -0.30 -29.39 8.73
C GLN A 211 -0.42 -30.73 9.50
N PRO A 212 -0.31 -30.81 10.85
CA PRO A 212 -0.44 -32.08 11.56
C PRO A 212 -1.81 -32.76 11.41
N ASP A 213 -2.86 -32.00 11.12
CA ASP A 213 -4.21 -32.52 10.94
C ASP A 213 -4.46 -33.01 9.49
N GLY A 214 -3.84 -32.36 8.50
CA GLY A 214 -3.99 -32.68 7.07
C GLY A 214 -2.94 -33.65 6.52
N GLY A 215 -1.72 -33.66 7.06
CA GLY A 215 -0.63 -34.54 6.64
C GLY A 215 0.00 -34.20 5.28
N TYR A 216 -0.32 -33.04 4.70
CA TYR A 216 0.21 -32.59 3.40
C TYR A 216 1.66 -32.13 3.46
N ARG A 217 2.31 -32.19 2.30
CA ARG A 217 3.58 -31.50 2.05
C ARG A 217 3.34 -30.00 1.83
N LEU A 218 4.16 -29.14 2.43
CA LEU A 218 4.04 -27.68 2.30
C LEU A 218 5.34 -27.05 1.77
N ASP A 219 5.29 -26.46 0.58
CA ASP A 219 6.45 -25.82 -0.06
C ASP A 219 6.28 -24.29 -0.16
N TRP A 220 7.36 -23.54 0.01
CA TRP A 220 7.39 -22.09 -0.15
C TRP A 220 8.51 -21.68 -1.12
N LEU A 221 8.12 -21.18 -2.29
CA LEU A 221 9.01 -20.74 -3.35
C LEU A 221 8.99 -19.21 -3.45
N THR A 222 10.15 -18.58 -3.59
CA THR A 222 10.22 -17.13 -3.84
C THR A 222 11.37 -16.76 -4.75
N ARG A 223 11.16 -15.75 -5.61
CA ARG A 223 12.17 -15.16 -6.48
C ARG A 223 13.18 -14.30 -5.70
N SER A 224 12.82 -13.80 -4.52
CA SER A 224 13.70 -12.98 -3.68
C SER A 224 14.98 -13.72 -3.30
N ASP A 225 16.07 -12.98 -3.06
CA ASP A 225 17.36 -13.57 -2.64
C ASP A 225 17.28 -14.28 -1.27
N GLY A 226 16.19 -14.11 -0.54
CA GLY A 226 15.93 -14.78 0.72
C GLY A 226 14.56 -14.42 1.28
N PHE A 227 14.25 -15.00 2.43
CA PHE A 227 13.09 -14.65 3.26
C PHE A 227 13.50 -13.50 4.19
N PHE A 228 13.58 -12.29 3.64
CA PHE A 228 14.07 -11.13 4.38
C PHE A 228 12.98 -10.43 5.18
N PRO A 229 13.32 -9.94 6.39
CA PRO A 229 12.39 -9.14 7.14
C PRO A 229 12.20 -7.77 6.49
N MET A 230 11.04 -7.16 6.73
CA MET A 230 10.79 -5.75 6.46
C MET A 230 11.62 -4.88 7.40
N GLU A 231 12.08 -3.73 6.91
CA GLU A 231 12.78 -2.73 7.72
C GLU A 231 11.82 -2.12 8.76
N TYR A 232 12.16 -2.29 10.05
CA TYR A 232 11.34 -1.79 11.16
C TYR A 232 12.14 -1.05 12.23
N SER A 233 13.40 -0.71 11.93
CA SER A 233 14.21 0.12 12.82
C SER A 233 13.65 1.54 12.87
N LYS A 234 13.74 2.17 14.03
CA LYS A 234 13.21 3.54 14.25
C LYS A 234 13.80 4.61 13.32
N LEU A 235 15.01 4.38 12.79
CA LEU A 235 15.61 5.27 11.80
C LEU A 235 15.10 4.94 10.40
N GLY A 236 15.00 3.66 10.04
CA GLY A 236 14.41 3.23 8.78
C GLY A 236 12.96 3.71 8.62
N LEU A 237 12.17 3.63 9.69
CA LEU A 237 10.77 4.08 9.70
C LEU A 237 10.58 5.58 9.44
N GLN A 238 11.62 6.42 9.54
CA GLN A 238 11.51 7.84 9.16
C GLN A 238 11.30 8.03 7.64
N HIS A 239 11.42 6.98 6.82
CA HIS A 239 11.03 7.03 5.40
C HIS A 239 9.49 7.05 5.21
N PHE A 240 8.70 6.77 6.25
CA PHE A 240 7.24 6.81 6.23
C PHE A 240 6.70 8.12 6.81
N THR A 241 7.29 9.26 6.42
CA THR A 241 6.93 10.58 6.94
C THR A 241 6.68 11.61 5.83
N PRO A 242 5.98 12.73 6.15
CA PRO A 242 5.77 13.82 5.21
C PRO A 242 7.06 14.34 4.54
N GLU A 243 8.16 14.40 5.29
CA GLU A 243 9.44 14.93 4.81
C GLU A 243 10.07 14.01 3.76
N TYR A 244 10.00 12.69 3.95
CA TYR A 244 10.49 11.74 2.97
C TYR A 244 9.65 11.77 1.69
N THR A 245 8.32 11.82 1.84
CA THR A 245 7.40 11.97 0.70
C THR A 245 7.70 13.25 -0.09
N GLN A 246 7.93 14.38 0.59
CA GLN A 246 8.32 15.63 -0.06
C GLN A 246 9.66 15.49 -0.80
N TYR A 247 10.67 14.92 -0.14
CA TYR A 247 11.97 14.67 -0.76
C TYR A 247 11.85 13.85 -2.05
N VAL A 248 11.11 12.72 -2.00
CA VAL A 248 10.88 11.89 -3.19
C VAL A 248 10.13 12.67 -4.27
N TYR A 249 9.13 13.47 -3.89
CA TYR A 249 8.37 14.28 -4.85
C TYR A 249 9.25 15.29 -5.60
N ASP A 250 10.22 15.90 -4.91
CA ASP A 250 11.11 16.92 -5.50
C ASP A 250 12.21 16.33 -6.41
N LEU A 251 12.43 15.00 -6.39
CA LEU A 251 13.39 14.35 -7.28
C LEU A 251 12.92 14.38 -8.76
N PRO A 252 13.85 14.33 -9.73
CA PRO A 252 13.50 14.06 -11.12
C PRO A 252 12.81 12.69 -11.27
N GLN A 253 11.84 12.56 -12.17
CA GLN A 253 11.05 11.32 -12.32
C GLN A 253 11.92 10.09 -12.62
N GLU A 254 12.96 10.22 -13.45
CA GLU A 254 13.93 9.14 -13.74
C GLU A 254 14.60 8.64 -12.45
N THR A 255 14.97 9.54 -11.54
CA THR A 255 15.55 9.17 -10.25
C THR A 255 14.53 8.46 -9.35
N LYS A 256 13.26 8.86 -9.37
CA LYS A 256 12.20 8.17 -8.62
C LYS A 256 12.00 6.74 -9.12
N ASP A 257 12.00 6.57 -10.44
CA ASP A 257 11.78 5.29 -11.10
C ASP A 257 12.93 4.29 -10.83
N GLU A 258 14.15 4.78 -10.57
CA GLU A 258 15.27 3.95 -10.08
C GLU A 258 15.21 3.70 -8.56
N LEU A 259 14.88 4.73 -7.78
CA LEU A 259 14.92 4.68 -6.31
C LEU A 259 13.86 3.76 -5.71
N ILE A 260 12.60 3.87 -6.16
CA ILE A 260 11.46 3.21 -5.51
C ILE A 260 11.58 1.67 -5.56
N PRO A 261 11.94 1.04 -6.70
CA PRO A 261 12.16 -0.42 -6.74
C PRO A 261 13.25 -0.91 -5.78
N ASP A 262 14.30 -0.11 -5.54
CA ASP A 262 15.41 -0.47 -4.63
C ASP A 262 15.00 -0.40 -3.14
N GLN A 263 13.80 0.12 -2.86
CA GLN A 263 13.26 0.27 -1.50
C GLN A 263 12.25 -0.81 -1.13
N ASP A 264 12.21 -1.91 -1.87
CA ASP A 264 11.25 -3.00 -1.65
C ASP A 264 11.27 -3.55 -0.22
N LEU A 265 12.42 -3.59 0.47
CA LEU A 265 12.48 -4.04 1.87
C LEU A 265 11.86 -3.07 2.89
N LEU A 266 11.54 -1.84 2.50
CA LEU A 266 10.79 -0.93 3.36
C LEU A 266 9.32 -1.37 3.49
N TYR A 267 8.74 -2.04 2.47
CA TYR A 267 7.29 -2.29 2.43
C TYR A 267 6.85 -3.67 1.89
N LYS A 268 7.74 -4.49 1.34
CA LYS A 268 7.44 -5.83 0.78
C LYS A 268 8.08 -6.98 1.57
N GLY A 269 8.79 -6.69 2.66
CA GLY A 269 9.42 -7.71 3.49
C GLY A 269 8.42 -8.51 4.34
N ILE A 270 8.94 -9.46 5.11
CA ILE A 270 8.16 -10.24 6.09
C ILE A 270 8.29 -9.56 7.44
N ASP A 271 7.23 -9.50 8.23
CA ASP A 271 7.32 -9.06 9.62
C ASP A 271 8.30 -9.95 10.42
N VAL A 272 9.14 -9.33 11.24
CA VAL A 272 10.20 -10.02 11.99
C VAL A 272 9.62 -11.08 12.94
N THR A 273 8.46 -10.78 13.55
CA THR A 273 7.78 -11.71 14.44
C THR A 273 7.22 -12.90 13.66
N THR A 274 6.55 -12.66 12.53
CA THR A 274 6.02 -13.72 11.65
C THR A 274 7.13 -14.67 11.17
N SER A 275 8.26 -14.10 10.74
CA SER A 275 9.43 -14.89 10.33
C SER A 275 9.98 -15.75 11.47
N ALA A 276 10.07 -15.17 12.67
CA ALA A 276 10.50 -15.90 13.87
C ALA A 276 9.51 -17.02 14.26
N GLU A 277 8.21 -16.77 14.17
CA GLU A 277 7.16 -17.75 14.49
C GLU A 277 7.20 -18.96 13.54
N ILE A 278 7.40 -18.73 12.25
CA ILE A 278 7.60 -19.80 11.27
C ILE A 278 8.79 -20.67 11.67
N TYR A 279 9.95 -20.04 11.95
CA TYR A 279 11.15 -20.76 12.33
C TYR A 279 10.97 -21.54 13.65
N ASP A 280 10.39 -20.91 14.67
CA ASP A 280 10.14 -21.51 15.96
C ASP A 280 9.16 -22.68 15.88
N LEU A 281 8.15 -22.61 15.00
CA LEU A 281 7.22 -23.70 14.74
C LEU A 281 7.91 -24.88 14.03
N LEU A 282 8.71 -24.60 12.99
CA LEU A 282 9.52 -25.63 12.32
C LEU A 282 10.48 -26.32 13.31
N TYR A 283 11.17 -25.55 14.14
CA TYR A 283 12.09 -26.09 15.14
C TYR A 283 11.35 -26.97 16.16
N ARG A 284 10.23 -26.51 16.71
CA ARG A 284 9.42 -27.30 17.65
C ARG A 284 8.97 -28.63 17.05
N ARG A 285 8.64 -28.66 15.75
CA ARG A 285 8.22 -29.88 15.04
C ARG A 285 9.34 -30.87 14.76
N SER A 286 10.58 -30.38 14.63
CA SER A 286 11.75 -31.24 14.45
C SER A 286 12.13 -32.06 15.71
N ILE A 287 11.46 -31.84 16.84
CA ILE A 287 11.73 -32.55 18.09
C ILE A 287 11.21 -34.01 17.98
N GLY A 288 12.12 -34.97 18.03
CA GLY A 288 11.81 -36.41 18.06
C GLY A 288 11.73 -37.08 16.69
N HIS A 289 11.38 -36.34 15.64
CA HIS A 289 11.46 -36.74 14.23
C HIS A 289 12.08 -35.60 13.42
N ARG A 290 13.04 -35.92 12.55
CA ARG A 290 14.05 -34.95 12.12
C ARG A 290 13.53 -33.78 11.27
N ASP A 291 12.55 -34.00 10.40
CA ASP A 291 12.19 -32.99 9.39
C ASP A 291 10.66 -32.96 9.20
N PRO A 292 9.97 -31.83 9.45
CA PRO A 292 8.59 -31.65 8.97
C PRO A 292 8.58 -31.73 7.43
N ASP A 293 7.47 -32.19 6.81
CA ASP A 293 7.37 -32.34 5.35
C ASP A 293 7.16 -30.98 4.69
N VAL A 294 8.25 -30.22 4.65
CA VAL A 294 8.28 -28.81 4.27
C VAL A 294 9.48 -28.54 3.39
N GLY A 295 9.32 -27.71 2.36
CA GLY A 295 10.41 -27.15 1.57
C GLY A 295 10.36 -25.62 1.52
N LEU A 296 11.51 -24.96 1.68
CA LEU A 296 11.64 -23.51 1.49
C LEU A 296 12.75 -23.28 0.48
N PHE A 297 12.45 -22.57 -0.61
CA PHE A 297 13.42 -22.32 -1.68
C PHE A 297 13.35 -20.88 -2.19
N ALA A 298 14.34 -20.09 -1.79
CA ALA A 298 14.56 -18.74 -2.29
C ALA A 298 15.21 -18.75 -3.68
N MET A 299 15.32 -17.56 -4.30
CA MET A 299 15.94 -17.37 -5.62
C MET A 299 15.35 -18.28 -6.69
N THR A 300 14.04 -18.57 -6.59
CA THR A 300 13.31 -19.46 -7.48
C THR A 300 12.21 -18.68 -8.17
N GLU A 301 12.38 -18.46 -9.48
CA GLU A 301 11.34 -17.91 -10.33
C GLU A 301 10.39 -19.02 -10.75
N VAL A 302 9.09 -18.79 -10.60
CA VAL A 302 8.04 -19.64 -11.17
C VAL A 302 7.53 -18.93 -12.43
N SER A 303 7.84 -19.48 -13.60
CA SER A 303 7.57 -18.86 -14.90
C SER A 303 6.36 -19.46 -15.63
N GLY A 304 5.72 -20.47 -15.04
CA GLY A 304 4.50 -21.05 -15.58
C GLY A 304 3.93 -22.16 -14.71
N ILE A 305 2.66 -22.48 -14.97
CA ILE A 305 1.95 -23.59 -14.32
C ILE A 305 1.28 -24.46 -15.41
N GLU A 306 1.44 -25.76 -15.31
CA GLU A 306 0.84 -26.73 -16.22
C GLU A 306 -0.13 -27.65 -15.47
N GLU A 307 -1.33 -27.84 -15.98
CA GLU A 307 -2.25 -28.86 -15.47
C GLU A 307 -1.74 -30.27 -15.80
N THR A 308 -1.80 -31.15 -14.80
CA THR A 308 -1.43 -32.57 -14.93
C THR A 308 -2.60 -33.47 -14.51
N ALA A 309 -2.43 -34.78 -14.66
CA ALA A 309 -3.48 -35.74 -14.26
C ALA A 309 -3.72 -35.79 -12.74
N GLY A 310 -2.81 -35.26 -11.93
CA GLY A 310 -2.85 -35.35 -10.46
C GLY A 310 -2.77 -34.01 -9.73
N GLY A 311 -2.80 -32.88 -10.44
CA GLY A 311 -2.58 -31.55 -9.85
C GLY A 311 -1.89 -30.63 -10.84
N TYR A 312 -0.95 -29.83 -10.38
CA TYR A 312 -0.24 -28.82 -11.14
C TYR A 312 1.26 -29.07 -11.15
N ARG A 313 1.92 -28.72 -12.26
CA ARG A 313 3.38 -28.69 -12.37
C ARG A 313 3.82 -27.24 -12.57
N LEU A 314 4.57 -26.73 -11.60
CA LEU A 314 5.23 -25.44 -11.68
C LEU A 314 6.51 -25.58 -12.51
N VAL A 315 6.70 -24.67 -13.46
CA VAL A 315 7.93 -24.49 -14.23
C VAL A 315 8.78 -23.48 -13.47
N CYS A 316 9.93 -23.95 -12.95
CA CYS A 316 10.76 -23.17 -12.04
C CYS A 316 12.18 -22.99 -12.59
N GLU A 317 12.83 -21.89 -12.24
CA GLU A 317 14.25 -21.66 -12.46
C GLU A 317 14.90 -21.11 -11.19
N GLN A 318 16.00 -21.72 -10.75
CA GLN A 318 16.83 -21.14 -9.70
C GLN A 318 17.76 -20.10 -10.33
N THR A 319 17.60 -18.84 -9.94
CA THR A 319 18.14 -17.67 -10.66
C THR A 319 19.65 -17.47 -10.51
N GLN A 320 20.29 -18.02 -9.47
CA GLN A 320 21.74 -17.90 -9.25
C GLN A 320 22.55 -19.01 -9.93
N THR A 321 21.99 -20.22 -10.01
CA THR A 321 22.60 -21.37 -10.68
C THR A 321 22.16 -21.49 -12.13
N GLU A 322 21.14 -20.73 -12.54
CA GLU A 322 20.51 -20.75 -13.88
C GLU A 322 20.02 -22.18 -14.22
N GLN A 323 19.42 -22.85 -13.22
CA GLN A 323 18.96 -24.23 -13.35
C GLN A 323 17.44 -24.31 -13.36
N ALA A 324 16.90 -24.71 -14.50
CA ALA A 324 15.49 -25.04 -14.65
C ALA A 324 15.14 -26.38 -13.99
N PHE A 325 13.99 -26.44 -13.33
CA PHE A 325 13.41 -27.64 -12.76
C PHE A 325 11.87 -27.57 -12.76
N SER A 326 11.23 -28.69 -12.47
CA SER A 326 9.78 -28.78 -12.31
C SER A 326 9.41 -29.21 -10.91
N HIS A 327 8.36 -28.63 -10.34
CA HIS A 327 7.83 -28.97 -9.03
C HIS A 327 6.34 -29.28 -9.15
N GLU A 328 5.87 -30.40 -8.58
CA GLU A 328 4.45 -30.80 -8.64
C GLU A 328 3.74 -30.48 -7.32
N SER A 329 2.49 -30.04 -7.41
CA SER A 329 1.67 -29.62 -6.27
C SER A 329 0.18 -29.73 -6.59
N ASP A 330 -0.66 -30.08 -5.62
CA ASP A 330 -2.11 -30.15 -5.84
C ASP A 330 -2.77 -28.76 -5.78
N VAL A 331 -2.21 -27.87 -4.96
CA VAL A 331 -2.71 -26.51 -4.72
C VAL A 331 -1.55 -25.52 -4.79
N VAL A 332 -1.73 -24.45 -5.55
CA VAL A 332 -0.75 -23.37 -5.69
C VAL A 332 -1.37 -22.06 -5.20
N ILE A 333 -0.74 -21.46 -4.20
CA ILE A 333 -1.19 -20.19 -3.62
C ILE A 333 -0.24 -19.08 -4.04
N LEU A 334 -0.75 -18.11 -4.78
CA LEU A 334 0.02 -17.03 -5.37
C LEU A 334 0.00 -15.80 -4.45
N GLY A 335 1.12 -15.54 -3.77
CA GLY A 335 1.43 -14.31 -3.04
C GLY A 335 2.17 -13.31 -3.93
N THR A 336 1.63 -13.07 -5.14
CA THR A 336 2.24 -12.24 -6.20
C THR A 336 1.94 -10.75 -6.06
N GLY A 337 1.21 -10.35 -5.01
CA GLY A 337 0.99 -8.97 -4.64
C GLY A 337 -0.23 -8.34 -5.30
N TYR A 338 -0.25 -7.02 -5.33
CA TYR A 338 -1.39 -6.26 -5.82
C TYR A 338 -0.93 -5.21 -6.82
N GLU A 339 -1.80 -4.92 -7.78
CA GLU A 339 -1.62 -3.85 -8.75
C GLU A 339 -2.69 -2.76 -8.59
N ARG A 340 -2.46 -1.63 -9.25
CA ARG A 340 -3.31 -0.44 -9.20
C ARG A 340 -3.69 -0.04 -10.63
N PRO A 341 -4.64 -0.74 -11.26
CA PRO A 341 -5.05 -0.38 -12.62
C PRO A 341 -5.70 1.00 -12.64
N VAL A 342 -5.63 1.66 -13.79
CA VAL A 342 -6.51 2.79 -14.08
C VAL A 342 -7.95 2.25 -14.15
N PRO A 343 -8.88 2.72 -13.31
CA PRO A 343 -10.23 2.19 -13.31
C PRO A 343 -11.01 2.66 -14.54
N ASP A 344 -11.75 1.75 -15.15
CA ASP A 344 -12.59 1.98 -16.34
C ASP A 344 -13.56 3.15 -16.18
N CYS A 345 -13.98 3.47 -14.96
CA CYS A 345 -14.88 4.60 -14.70
C CYS A 345 -14.28 5.95 -15.08
N LEU A 346 -12.95 6.05 -15.25
CA LEU A 346 -12.25 7.25 -15.71
C LEU A 346 -12.08 7.33 -17.23
N ASP A 347 -12.51 6.32 -18.00
CA ASP A 347 -12.45 6.33 -19.46
C ASP A 347 -12.99 7.63 -20.10
N PRO A 348 -14.13 8.20 -19.65
CA PRO A 348 -14.65 9.46 -20.22
C PRO A 348 -13.78 10.68 -19.89
N LEU A 349 -12.92 10.60 -18.87
CA LEU A 349 -11.95 11.62 -18.49
C LEU A 349 -10.56 11.38 -19.09
N SER A 350 -10.28 10.22 -19.68
CA SER A 350 -8.96 9.83 -20.19
C SER A 350 -8.26 10.90 -21.03
N ALA A 351 -8.99 11.58 -21.93
CA ALA A 351 -8.46 12.64 -22.80
C ALA A 351 -8.07 13.93 -22.05
N ARG A 352 -8.45 14.07 -20.78
CA ARG A 352 -8.13 15.21 -19.90
C ARG A 352 -7.08 14.88 -18.87
N ILE A 353 -6.85 13.60 -18.59
CA ILE A 353 -5.87 13.17 -17.60
C ILE A 353 -4.49 13.23 -18.24
N ALA A 354 -3.55 13.89 -17.56
CA ALA A 354 -2.15 13.85 -17.96
C ALA A 354 -1.50 12.56 -17.47
N PHE A 355 -0.69 11.96 -18.34
CA PHE A 355 0.05 10.73 -18.09
C PHE A 355 1.52 10.96 -18.38
N ASP A 356 2.37 10.33 -17.59
CA ASP A 356 3.82 10.36 -17.77
C ASP A 356 4.26 9.48 -18.97
N GLU A 357 5.57 9.43 -19.23
CA GLU A 357 6.15 8.67 -20.33
C GLU A 357 5.95 7.14 -20.21
N HIS A 358 5.59 6.64 -19.02
CA HIS A 358 5.29 5.24 -18.73
C HIS A 358 3.78 4.96 -18.70
N GLY A 359 2.92 5.94 -19.04
CA GLY A 359 1.47 5.78 -19.04
C GLY A 359 0.84 5.75 -17.65
N ARG A 360 1.55 6.25 -16.62
CA ARG A 360 1.04 6.40 -15.25
C ARG A 360 0.50 7.81 -15.06
N PHE A 361 -0.37 8.02 -14.07
CA PHE A 361 -0.91 9.34 -13.78
C PHE A 361 0.18 10.36 -13.44
N GLU A 362 0.11 11.55 -14.03
CA GLU A 362 0.83 12.71 -13.48
C GLU A 362 0.05 13.23 -12.27
N ILE A 363 0.69 13.18 -11.10
CA ILE A 363 0.08 13.48 -9.81
C ILE A 363 0.86 14.62 -9.17
N THR A 364 0.15 15.66 -8.74
CA THR A 364 0.70 16.82 -8.06
C THR A 364 1.07 16.53 -6.61
N GLU A 365 1.92 17.36 -6.02
CA GLU A 365 2.40 17.28 -4.62
C GLU A 365 1.25 17.26 -3.59
N ASP A 366 0.13 17.83 -3.96
CA ASP A 366 -1.09 17.93 -3.16
C ASP A 366 -2.15 16.89 -3.57
N TYR A 367 -1.68 15.77 -4.13
CA TYR A 367 -2.41 14.54 -4.42
C TYR A 367 -3.54 14.68 -5.44
N ARG A 368 -3.37 15.49 -6.49
CA ARG A 368 -4.35 15.65 -7.56
C ARG A 368 -3.84 15.07 -8.87
N LEU A 369 -4.74 14.50 -9.66
CA LEU A 369 -4.47 14.27 -11.07
C LEU A 369 -4.31 15.62 -11.78
N GLU A 370 -3.29 15.72 -12.63
CA GLU A 370 -3.19 16.83 -13.57
C GLU A 370 -4.29 16.72 -14.64
N LEU A 371 -5.17 17.72 -14.68
CA LEU A 371 -6.36 17.78 -15.55
C LEU A 371 -6.40 19.11 -16.34
N PRO A 372 -5.57 19.29 -17.38
CA PRO A 372 -5.49 20.55 -18.10
C PRO A 372 -6.85 21.05 -18.61
N GLY A 373 -7.20 22.29 -18.27
CA GLY A 373 -8.45 22.93 -18.70
C GLY A 373 -9.71 22.46 -17.96
N THR A 374 -9.58 21.81 -16.81
CA THR A 374 -10.68 21.39 -15.94
C THR A 374 -10.56 22.09 -14.58
N GLU A 375 -11.61 22.78 -14.13
CA GLU A 375 -11.57 23.50 -12.84
C GLU A 375 -11.74 22.57 -11.63
N GLY A 376 -12.50 21.49 -11.80
CA GLY A 376 -12.69 20.47 -10.77
C GLY A 376 -11.44 19.63 -10.56
N ARG A 377 -11.21 19.21 -9.31
CA ARG A 377 -10.04 18.41 -8.92
C ARG A 377 -10.41 16.94 -8.77
N VAL A 378 -9.52 16.05 -9.20
CA VAL A 378 -9.58 14.62 -8.87
C VAL A 378 -8.42 14.32 -7.94
N PHE A 379 -8.72 14.10 -6.66
CA PHE A 379 -7.76 13.65 -5.67
C PHE A 379 -7.50 12.16 -5.81
N VAL A 380 -6.28 11.72 -5.56
CA VAL A 380 -5.91 10.30 -5.57
C VAL A 380 -5.49 9.85 -4.18
N GLN A 381 -5.91 8.64 -3.83
CA GLN A 381 -5.56 7.98 -2.59
C GLN A 381 -4.95 6.63 -2.95
N ASN A 382 -3.66 6.46 -2.66
CA ASN A 382 -2.97 5.19 -2.86
C ASN A 382 -2.80 4.84 -4.37
N ALA A 383 -2.56 5.81 -5.24
CA ALA A 383 -2.22 5.61 -6.66
C ALA A 383 -0.92 6.32 -7.07
N GLU A 384 -0.22 6.91 -6.10
CA GLU A 384 0.87 7.87 -6.30
C GLU A 384 2.27 7.33 -5.93
N LEU A 385 2.44 6.00 -5.85
CA LEU A 385 3.70 5.37 -5.43
C LEU A 385 4.90 5.90 -6.23
N HIS A 386 4.76 6.03 -7.55
CA HIS A 386 5.81 6.49 -8.47
C HIS A 386 6.17 7.98 -8.34
N THR A 387 5.38 8.77 -7.61
CA THR A 387 5.62 10.20 -7.41
C THR A 387 5.92 10.57 -5.95
N HIS A 388 5.29 9.90 -4.99
CA HIS A 388 5.33 10.21 -3.55
C HIS A 388 6.06 9.15 -2.70
N GLY A 389 6.52 8.06 -3.33
CA GLY A 389 7.37 7.05 -2.70
C GLY A 389 6.64 6.06 -1.80
N VAL A 390 7.43 5.26 -1.10
CA VAL A 390 7.02 4.05 -0.36
C VAL A 390 5.97 4.27 0.74
N GLY A 391 5.79 5.51 1.19
CA GLY A 391 4.76 5.88 2.17
C GLY A 391 3.33 5.83 1.63
N THR A 392 3.15 5.74 0.30
CA THR A 392 1.83 5.77 -0.36
C THR A 392 0.81 4.76 0.20
N PRO A 393 1.13 3.46 0.34
CA PRO A 393 0.24 2.46 0.93
C PRO A 393 0.18 2.47 2.47
N ASP A 394 1.00 3.26 3.15
CA ASP A 394 1.09 3.25 4.60
C ASP A 394 -0.15 3.92 5.23
N LEU A 395 -0.79 3.21 6.18
CA LEU A 395 -1.94 3.73 6.93
C LEU A 395 -1.57 4.95 7.79
N GLY A 396 -0.34 5.03 8.29
CA GLY A 396 0.20 6.14 9.08
C GLY A 396 0.25 7.46 8.31
N LEU A 397 0.37 7.42 6.98
CA LEU A 397 0.31 8.60 6.12
C LEU A 397 -1.10 8.87 5.56
N GLY A 398 -2.08 8.03 5.90
CA GLY A 398 -3.47 8.23 5.51
C GLY A 398 -4.05 9.54 6.06
N CYS A 399 -3.85 9.82 7.35
CA CYS A 399 -4.24 11.08 7.96
C CYS A 399 -3.56 12.28 7.28
N TYR A 400 -2.25 12.22 7.08
CA TYR A 400 -1.48 13.28 6.42
C TYR A 400 -2.03 13.65 5.03
N ARG A 401 -2.32 12.63 4.21
CA ARG A 401 -2.91 12.84 2.88
C ARG A 401 -4.33 13.42 2.99
N ASN A 402 -5.14 12.91 3.92
CA ASN A 402 -6.50 13.38 4.12
C ASN A 402 -6.56 14.83 4.62
N THR A 403 -5.69 15.26 5.53
CA THR A 403 -5.67 16.65 6.02
C THR A 403 -5.35 17.63 4.90
N ARG A 404 -4.42 17.31 4.00
CA ARG A 404 -4.15 18.12 2.80
C ARG A 404 -5.38 18.25 1.91
N ILE A 405 -6.12 17.15 1.68
CA ILE A 405 -7.34 17.18 0.86
C ILE A 405 -8.44 17.99 1.54
N VAL A 406 -8.69 17.79 2.84
CA VAL A 406 -9.71 18.56 3.59
C VAL A 406 -9.39 20.04 3.57
N ASN A 407 -8.14 20.44 3.85
CA ASN A 407 -7.74 21.84 3.83
C ASN A 407 -7.93 22.48 2.44
N GLN A 408 -7.68 21.73 1.37
CA GLN A 408 -7.92 22.17 -0.01
C GLN A 408 -9.41 22.30 -0.38
N LEU A 409 -10.28 21.44 0.17
CA LEU A 409 -11.72 21.53 0.00
C LEU A 409 -12.28 22.75 0.74
N LEU A 410 -11.78 23.04 1.95
CA LEU A 410 -12.22 24.16 2.78
C LEU A 410 -11.60 25.50 2.39
N GLY A 411 -10.50 25.50 1.63
CA GLY A 411 -9.74 26.71 1.29
C GLY A 411 -9.05 27.38 2.49
N ARG A 412 -8.88 26.63 3.59
CA ARG A 412 -8.26 27.09 4.86
C ARG A 412 -7.65 25.90 5.59
N GLU A 413 -6.71 26.19 6.48
CA GLU A 413 -6.15 25.18 7.39
C GLU A 413 -7.17 24.83 8.50
N ARG A 414 -7.79 23.64 8.42
CA ARG A 414 -8.65 23.06 9.47
C ARG A 414 -7.86 22.10 10.35
N TYR A 415 -7.01 21.29 9.73
CA TYR A 415 -6.07 20.40 10.38
C TYR A 415 -4.65 20.90 10.11
N PRO A 416 -3.77 20.90 11.13
CA PRO A 416 -2.41 21.44 10.98
C PRO A 416 -1.62 20.64 9.96
N ALA A 417 -0.77 21.32 9.19
CA ALA A 417 0.25 20.66 8.39
C ALA A 417 1.36 20.12 9.30
N ASP A 418 1.66 18.83 9.18
CA ASP A 418 2.80 18.20 9.82
C ASP A 418 4.08 18.56 9.05
N THR A 419 4.97 19.31 9.70
CA THR A 419 6.28 19.71 9.17
C THR A 419 7.35 19.52 10.24
N ASP A 420 8.52 19.01 9.87
CA ASP A 420 9.65 18.79 10.79
C ASP A 420 9.29 17.81 11.92
N THR A 421 8.76 16.66 11.52
CA THR A 421 8.26 15.59 12.41
C THR A 421 9.29 14.54 12.77
N VAL A 422 10.48 14.60 12.16
CA VAL A 422 11.54 13.58 12.28
C VAL A 422 12.91 14.18 12.55
N TYR A 423 13.87 13.32 12.91
CA TYR A 423 15.23 13.75 13.26
C TYR A 423 16.19 13.76 12.06
N GLN A 424 15.79 13.14 10.94
CA GLN A 424 16.59 12.99 9.74
C GLN A 424 16.24 14.08 8.72
N ASP A 425 17.27 14.74 8.20
CA ASP A 425 17.16 15.56 6.99
C ASP A 425 17.31 14.65 5.75
N PHE A 426 16.34 14.70 4.83
CA PHE A 426 16.39 13.92 3.60
C PHE A 426 16.96 14.71 2.41
N SER A 427 16.79 16.03 2.39
CA SER A 427 17.34 16.90 1.36
C SER A 427 18.57 17.66 1.84
N LEU A 428 19.45 18.01 0.89
CA LEU A 428 20.64 18.84 1.17
C LEU A 428 20.23 20.23 1.68
N ASP A 429 19.14 20.78 1.15
CA ASP A 429 18.64 22.09 1.54
C ASP A 429 18.17 22.11 3.00
N GLN A 430 17.41 21.09 3.43
CA GLN A 430 17.03 20.89 4.84
C GLN A 430 18.26 20.76 5.73
N PHE A 431 19.22 19.91 5.33
CA PHE A 431 20.44 19.73 6.11
C PHE A 431 21.26 21.01 6.24
N ILE A 432 21.36 21.83 5.19
CA ILE A 432 22.06 23.13 5.24
C ILE A 432 21.35 24.12 6.16
N GLU A 433 20.02 24.13 6.19
CA GLU A 433 19.24 24.98 7.09
C GLU A 433 19.51 24.62 8.57
N HIS A 434 19.59 23.32 8.89
CA HIS A 434 19.80 22.83 10.25
C HIS A 434 21.27 22.79 10.69
N ALA A 435 22.22 22.63 9.76
CA ALA A 435 23.63 22.40 10.08
C ALA A 435 24.50 23.67 9.90
N PRO A 436 24.84 24.38 10.99
CA PRO A 436 25.71 25.56 10.90
C PRO A 436 27.10 25.18 10.37
N GLY A 437 27.41 25.62 9.15
CA GLY A 437 28.68 25.35 8.47
C GLY A 437 28.58 24.44 7.25
N ALA A 438 27.40 23.89 6.95
CA ALA A 438 27.14 23.23 5.68
C ALA A 438 26.87 24.27 4.58
N THR A 439 27.48 24.10 3.42
CA THR A 439 27.27 24.96 2.24
C THR A 439 27.37 24.11 0.98
N VAL A 440 26.56 24.40 -0.03
CA VAL A 440 26.74 23.83 -1.37
C VAL A 440 28.07 24.35 -1.94
N SER A 441 28.94 23.45 -2.38
CA SER A 441 30.15 23.87 -3.10
C SER A 441 29.76 24.29 -4.52
N ASP A 442 30.01 25.55 -4.88
CA ASP A 442 29.93 25.99 -6.27
C ASP A 442 30.96 25.24 -7.11
N ALA A 443 30.51 24.23 -7.86
CA ALA A 443 31.33 23.45 -8.79
C ALA A 443 31.88 24.29 -9.98
N SER A 444 31.69 25.60 -9.99
CA SER A 444 32.18 26.53 -11.03
C SER A 444 33.37 27.39 -10.62
N THR A 445 33.91 27.28 -9.39
CA THR A 445 34.98 28.19 -8.93
C THR A 445 36.36 27.56 -8.71
N ASP A 446 36.51 26.24 -8.79
CA ASP A 446 37.82 25.61 -8.49
C ASP A 446 38.77 25.47 -9.70
N ASP A 447 38.32 25.82 -10.91
CA ASP A 447 39.16 25.76 -12.12
C ASP A 447 40.02 27.03 -12.36
N GLN A 448 40.01 28.00 -11.43
CA GLN A 448 40.83 29.22 -11.52
C GLN A 448 41.96 29.32 -10.48
N ARG A 449 42.14 28.32 -9.61
CA ARG A 449 43.23 28.32 -8.60
C ARG A 449 44.47 27.50 -8.98
N SER A 450 44.49 26.83 -10.12
CA SER A 450 45.65 26.04 -10.56
C SER A 450 46.69 26.80 -11.40
N ASP A 451 46.41 28.02 -11.86
CA ASP A 451 47.30 28.74 -12.81
C ASP A 451 48.17 29.87 -12.19
N ALA A 452 48.18 30.00 -10.86
CA ALA A 452 48.98 30.99 -10.13
C ALA A 452 50.14 30.37 -9.33
N SER A 453 50.86 29.40 -9.90
CA SER A 453 52.10 28.89 -9.30
C SER A 453 53.15 28.45 -10.33
N THR A 454 53.30 29.20 -11.42
CA THR A 454 54.46 29.06 -12.31
C THR A 454 54.93 30.43 -12.81
N ARG A 455 55.54 31.24 -11.94
CA ARG A 455 56.42 32.36 -12.32
C ARG A 455 57.08 32.98 -11.08
N SER A 456 58.31 32.56 -10.79
CA SER A 456 59.38 33.40 -10.24
C SER A 456 60.52 32.50 -9.72
N ALA A 457 61.50 32.22 -10.58
CA ALA A 457 62.89 31.99 -10.19
C ALA A 457 63.76 31.83 -11.45
N SER A 458 64.19 32.94 -12.03
CA SER A 458 65.37 32.96 -12.88
C SER A 458 66.07 34.32 -12.76
N GLU A 459 67.40 34.26 -12.65
CA GLU A 459 68.39 35.34 -12.69
C GLU A 459 68.63 36.05 -11.34
N THR A 460 69.85 36.14 -10.78
CA THR A 460 71.17 36.33 -11.45
C THR A 460 72.34 35.99 -10.49
N HIS A 461 73.45 35.48 -11.05
CA HIS A 461 74.83 35.52 -10.51
C HIS A 461 75.27 36.98 -10.24
N THR A 462 76.24 37.33 -9.38
CA THR A 462 77.70 37.08 -9.48
C THR A 462 78.39 37.73 -8.26
N ASP A 463 79.55 37.17 -7.90
CA ASP A 463 80.64 37.62 -6.99
C ASP A 463 80.45 37.67 -5.46
#